data_AF-A0A0G4FKM1-F1
#
_entry.id   AF-A0A0G4FKM1-F1
#
_cell.length_a   1.000
_cell.length_b   1.000
_cell.length_c   1.000
_cell.angle_alpha   90.00
_cell.angle_beta   90.00
_cell.angle_gamma   90.00
#
_symmetry.space_group_name_H-M   'P 1'
#
loop_
_entity.id
_entity.type
_entity.pdbx_description
1 polymer ?
#
loop_
_entity_poly.entity_id
_entity_poly.type
_entity_poly.pdbx_seq_one_letter_code
_entity_poly.pdbx_strand_id
1 'polypeptide(L)'
;MALLLLLIIATTCADARSKKERWHYSSRHKGILTAPSKADDPLMDATLVEQQMKSRGLYEQQIRPDPTTGVPHVVWTFWFGKPMVGKRLESFRMIQENIGVPVMLVTETNLPLCNLSHFPIHSAFPYLSGLHKSDYLRSYFMHFFGGGYHDIKPETHSWADKFNELHDSNVWLYGVAETKGGVACDEGFCVKELCTTTPASWCSQNNCCRTLTNDEYAKLVVNCEWIMRPRTEMTRIWIEAVKNDLDQQIDNLKAHPAPFPRCCQHGENNYPLAWAQLQGQKFHPLQYKFLKHIKQGLLPWEKGGEYFGENEYVAENVSRSM
;
A
#
# COMPACT_ATOMS: atom_id res chain seq x y z
N MET A 1 10.18 48.46 -49.81
CA MET A 1 9.36 48.32 -51.03
C MET A 1 8.50 47.08 -50.81
N ALA A 2 7.20 47.15 -50.57
CA ALA A 2 6.14 47.69 -51.45
C ALA A 2 6.07 46.90 -52.78
N LEU A 3 4.94 46.34 -53.22
CA LEU A 3 3.58 46.30 -52.64
C LEU A 3 2.82 45.05 -53.15
N LEU A 4 1.79 44.63 -52.40
CA LEU A 4 0.47 44.04 -52.75
C LEU A 4 0.18 43.66 -54.24
N LEU A 5 -0.61 42.61 -54.57
CA LEU A 5 -2.04 42.38 -54.25
C LEU A 5 -2.38 40.85 -54.43
N LEU A 6 -3.14 40.14 -53.56
CA LEU A 6 -4.60 40.19 -53.23
C LEU A 6 -5.52 39.50 -54.28
N LEU A 7 -6.70 38.88 -54.01
CA LEU A 7 -7.63 38.77 -52.84
C LEU A 7 -8.35 37.36 -52.80
N ILE A 8 -9.06 37.04 -51.68
CA ILE A 8 -10.38 36.32 -51.59
C ILE A 8 -10.44 34.77 -51.88
N ILE A 9 -11.14 33.89 -51.14
CA ILE A 9 -11.97 34.01 -49.90
C ILE A 9 -12.07 32.70 -49.05
N ALA A 10 -12.92 32.75 -48.02
CA ALA A 10 -13.40 31.78 -47.02
C ALA A 10 -14.49 30.79 -47.55
N THR A 11 -15.05 29.79 -46.85
CA THR A 11 -15.77 29.75 -45.55
C THR A 11 -15.94 28.29 -45.06
N THR A 12 -15.59 27.93 -43.82
CA THR A 12 -16.48 27.71 -42.63
C THR A 12 -17.87 27.06 -42.83
N CYS A 13 -18.09 25.86 -42.25
CA CYS A 13 -19.27 25.38 -41.48
C CYS A 13 -18.84 24.07 -40.76
N ALA A 14 -19.09 23.76 -39.49
CA ALA A 14 -20.20 23.99 -38.55
C ALA A 14 -21.37 22.98 -38.66
N ASP A 15 -21.34 22.02 -37.71
CA ASP A 15 -22.45 21.35 -37.02
C ASP A 15 -23.53 20.56 -37.80
N ALA A 16 -23.66 19.26 -37.50
CA ALA A 16 -24.82 18.44 -37.84
C ALA A 16 -25.10 17.38 -36.76
N ARG A 17 -26.29 17.44 -36.17
CA ARG A 17 -26.68 16.75 -34.93
C ARG A 17 -27.11 15.30 -35.12
N SER A 18 -27.04 14.58 -34.00
CA SER A 18 -27.98 13.54 -33.54
C SER A 18 -27.83 12.09 -34.05
N LYS A 19 -27.75 11.18 -33.08
CA LYS A 19 -28.68 10.05 -32.93
C LYS A 19 -28.80 9.68 -31.44
N LYS A 20 -30.02 9.36 -31.00
CA LYS A 20 -30.33 8.81 -29.66
C LYS A 20 -30.38 7.28 -29.75
N GLU A 21 -29.74 6.59 -28.83
CA GLU A 21 -30.05 5.20 -28.42
C GLU A 21 -29.42 5.04 -27.02
N ARG A 22 -30.16 5.20 -25.92
CA ARG A 22 -31.12 4.25 -25.31
C ARG A 22 -30.46 2.90 -24.95
N TRP A 23 -29.60 2.92 -23.93
CA TRP A 23 -29.08 1.71 -23.29
C TRP A 23 -30.16 1.02 -22.46
N HIS A 24 -30.64 -0.13 -22.94
CA HIS A 24 -31.42 -1.08 -22.14
C HIS A 24 -30.47 -2.03 -21.42
N TYR A 25 -30.43 -1.97 -20.08
CA TYR A 25 -29.68 -2.93 -19.27
C TYR A 25 -30.46 -4.26 -19.19
N SER A 26 -30.08 -5.23 -20.03
CA SER A 26 -30.68 -6.57 -20.06
C SER A 26 -29.87 -7.52 -19.18
N SER A 27 -30.47 -7.97 -18.08
CA SER A 27 -29.85 -8.91 -17.14
C SER A 27 -29.94 -10.35 -17.63
N ARG A 28 -28.78 -10.89 -18.05
CA ARG A 28 -28.38 -12.31 -17.95
C ARG A 28 -27.05 -12.49 -18.68
N HIS A 29 -26.06 -13.08 -18.00
CA HIS A 29 -25.15 -14.09 -18.54
C HIS A 29 -24.49 -14.81 -17.35
N LYS A 30 -24.83 -16.10 -17.14
CA LYS A 30 -24.08 -16.96 -16.22
C LYS A 30 -22.83 -17.44 -16.96
N GLY A 31 -21.73 -16.71 -16.84
CA GLY A 31 -20.41 -17.15 -17.29
C GLY A 31 -19.64 -17.75 -16.11
N ILE A 32 -19.15 -18.98 -16.27
CA ILE A 32 -18.19 -19.57 -15.32
C ILE A 32 -16.88 -18.80 -15.51
N LEU A 33 -16.43 -18.10 -14.47
CA LEU A 33 -15.14 -17.41 -14.47
C LEU A 33 -14.02 -18.44 -14.37
N THR A 34 -13.48 -18.86 -15.52
CA THR A 34 -12.14 -19.44 -15.59
C THR A 34 -11.14 -18.36 -15.16
N ALA A 35 -10.20 -18.71 -14.27
CA ALA A 35 -9.17 -17.78 -13.81
C ALA A 35 -8.38 -17.20 -15.01
N PRO A 36 -8.02 -15.90 -14.98
CA PRO A 36 -7.28 -15.28 -16.07
C PRO A 36 -5.90 -15.95 -16.25
N SER A 37 -5.49 -16.12 -17.50
CA SER A 37 -4.17 -16.64 -17.85
C SER A 37 -3.07 -15.67 -17.40
N LYS A 38 -2.02 -16.21 -16.76
CA LYS A 38 -0.88 -15.48 -16.16
C LYS A 38 -0.03 -14.61 -17.12
N ALA A 39 -0.41 -14.43 -18.38
CA ALA A 39 0.47 -13.95 -19.44
C ALA A 39 0.43 -12.44 -19.71
N ASP A 40 -0.69 -11.76 -19.43
CA ASP A 40 -0.94 -10.40 -19.93
C ASP A 40 -1.08 -9.32 -18.83
N ASP A 41 -0.79 -9.65 -17.57
CA ASP A 41 -0.79 -8.68 -16.46
C ASP A 41 0.63 -8.13 -16.22
N PRO A 42 0.94 -6.87 -16.60
CA PRO A 42 2.26 -6.28 -16.38
C PRO A 42 2.61 -6.09 -14.90
N LEU A 43 1.66 -6.21 -13.96
CA LEU A 43 1.94 -6.22 -12.52
C LEU A 43 2.65 -7.51 -12.07
N MET A 44 2.50 -8.60 -12.84
CA MET A 44 2.94 -9.94 -12.45
C MET A 44 4.30 -10.37 -13.05
N ASP A 45 4.95 -9.54 -13.87
CA ASP A 45 6.23 -9.90 -14.50
C ASP A 45 7.40 -9.86 -13.49
N ALA A 46 7.59 -10.99 -12.82
CA ALA A 46 8.71 -11.24 -11.92
C ALA A 46 10.09 -11.08 -12.60
N THR A 47 10.18 -11.39 -13.90
CA THR A 47 11.44 -11.34 -14.66
C THR A 47 11.86 -9.90 -14.89
N LEU A 48 10.91 -9.02 -15.25
CA LEU A 48 11.17 -7.60 -15.43
C LEU A 48 11.53 -6.91 -14.10
N VAL A 49 10.86 -7.25 -13.00
CA VAL A 49 11.24 -6.76 -11.66
C VAL A 49 12.67 -7.19 -11.32
N GLU A 50 13.02 -8.47 -11.50
CA GLU A 50 14.37 -8.98 -11.26
C GLU A 50 15.44 -8.28 -12.12
N GLN A 51 15.19 -8.10 -13.42
CA GLN A 51 16.10 -7.36 -14.32
C GLN A 51 16.32 -5.91 -13.85
N GLN A 52 15.24 -5.26 -13.38
CA GLN A 52 15.31 -3.88 -12.88
C GLN A 52 16.04 -3.79 -11.53
N MET A 53 15.87 -4.76 -10.64
CA MET A 53 16.62 -4.84 -9.38
C MET A 53 18.12 -5.06 -9.61
N LYS A 54 18.49 -5.96 -10.54
CA LYS A 54 19.89 -6.22 -10.93
C LYS A 54 20.55 -4.98 -11.53
N SER A 55 19.91 -4.35 -12.51
CA SER A 55 20.45 -3.15 -13.19
C SER A 55 20.59 -1.91 -12.28
N ARG A 56 20.03 -1.94 -11.05
CA ARG A 56 20.06 -0.84 -10.08
C ARG A 56 20.83 -1.14 -8.79
N GLY A 57 21.54 -2.26 -8.71
CA GLY A 57 22.37 -2.57 -7.54
C GLY A 57 21.60 -3.10 -6.32
N LEU A 58 20.32 -3.45 -6.45
CA LEU A 58 19.52 -3.97 -5.32
C LEU A 58 19.90 -5.42 -4.96
N TYR A 59 20.44 -6.18 -5.92
CA TYR A 59 20.94 -7.54 -5.67
C TYR A 59 22.21 -7.55 -4.82
N GLU A 60 23.02 -6.50 -4.91
CA GLU A 60 24.24 -6.27 -4.14
C GLU A 60 23.91 -5.86 -2.70
N GLN A 61 22.73 -5.25 -2.48
CA GLN A 61 22.15 -4.94 -1.16
C GLN A 61 21.45 -6.14 -0.51
N GLN A 62 21.71 -7.37 -0.98
CA GLN A 62 21.17 -8.63 -0.47
C GLN A 62 19.64 -8.81 -0.64
N ILE A 63 18.99 -7.99 -1.45
CA ILE A 63 17.53 -8.02 -1.73
C ILE A 63 17.20 -9.10 -2.78
N ARG A 64 17.87 -10.26 -2.71
CA ARG A 64 17.72 -11.34 -3.70
C ARG A 64 16.54 -12.22 -3.30
N PRO A 65 15.59 -12.54 -4.20
CA PRO A 65 14.58 -13.55 -3.94
C PRO A 65 15.23 -14.87 -3.56
N ASP A 66 14.77 -15.53 -2.49
CA ASP A 66 15.22 -16.88 -2.17
C ASP A 66 14.86 -17.85 -3.30
N PRO A 67 15.78 -18.72 -3.78
CA PRO A 67 15.51 -19.61 -4.91
C PRO A 67 14.41 -20.66 -4.67
N THR A 68 14.07 -20.95 -3.42
CA THR A 68 13.07 -21.98 -3.06
C THR A 68 11.69 -21.39 -2.82
N THR A 69 11.60 -20.21 -2.21
CA THR A 69 10.33 -19.56 -1.85
C THR A 69 9.94 -18.44 -2.82
N GLY A 70 10.90 -17.85 -3.54
CA GLY A 70 10.71 -16.63 -4.34
C GLY A 70 10.50 -15.35 -3.51
N VAL A 71 10.73 -15.41 -2.19
CA VAL A 71 10.60 -14.28 -1.26
C VAL A 71 12.00 -13.79 -0.87
N PRO A 72 12.33 -12.50 -0.96
CA PRO A 72 13.64 -12.01 -0.54
C PRO A 72 13.76 -11.97 0.99
N HIS A 73 14.90 -12.43 1.52
CA HIS A 73 15.24 -12.34 2.94
C HIS A 73 15.71 -10.92 3.28
N VAL A 74 14.74 -10.00 3.39
CA VAL A 74 14.95 -8.58 3.67
C VAL A 74 13.76 -8.06 4.47
N VAL A 75 13.98 -7.09 5.36
CA VAL A 75 12.91 -6.32 6.02
C VAL A 75 12.96 -4.88 5.55
N TRP A 76 11.84 -4.39 5.02
CA TRP A 76 11.66 -3.01 4.60
C TRP A 76 11.15 -2.16 5.76
N THR A 77 11.74 -0.98 5.91
CA THR A 77 11.29 0.08 6.83
C THR A 77 11.23 1.39 6.05
N PHE A 78 10.27 2.27 6.37
CA PHE A 78 10.01 3.48 5.59
C PHE A 78 10.15 4.75 6.45
N TRP A 79 10.89 5.75 5.97
CA TRP A 79 11.03 7.04 6.66
C TRP A 79 11.09 8.23 5.70
N PHE A 80 10.11 9.12 5.81
CA PHE A 80 9.92 10.27 4.94
C PHE A 80 9.73 11.55 5.77
N GLY A 81 10.53 12.59 5.49
CA GLY A 81 10.49 13.87 6.20
C GLY A 81 11.85 14.29 6.77
N LYS A 82 11.84 14.97 7.93
CA LYS A 82 13.05 15.34 8.68
C LYS A 82 13.89 14.09 9.00
N PRO A 83 15.23 14.19 9.14
CA PRO A 83 16.08 13.08 9.60
C PRO A 83 15.57 12.44 10.89
N MET A 84 15.73 11.12 11.00
CA MET A 84 15.27 10.34 12.14
C MET A 84 16.11 10.65 13.39
N VAL A 85 15.46 10.94 14.51
CA VAL A 85 16.09 11.31 15.78
C VAL A 85 15.39 10.63 16.97
N GLY A 86 16.02 10.70 18.15
CA GLY A 86 15.46 10.22 19.42
C GLY A 86 14.96 8.78 19.38
N LYS A 87 13.82 8.54 20.00
CA LYS A 87 13.23 7.20 20.18
C LYS A 87 12.95 6.43 18.89
N ARG A 88 12.78 7.11 17.75
CA ARG A 88 12.64 6.43 16.45
C ARG A 88 13.99 5.95 15.92
N LEU A 89 15.05 6.73 16.09
CA LEU A 89 16.42 6.30 15.75
C LEU A 89 16.89 5.15 16.64
N GLU A 90 16.54 5.19 17.93
CA GLU A 90 16.75 4.06 18.87
C GLU A 90 15.99 2.82 18.43
N SER A 91 14.69 2.95 18.13
CA SER A 91 13.86 1.85 17.61
C SER A 91 14.45 1.24 16.32
N PHE A 92 14.92 2.08 15.39
CA PHE A 92 15.52 1.63 14.13
C PHE A 92 16.82 0.85 14.36
N ARG A 93 17.69 1.31 15.27
CA ARG A 93 18.90 0.56 15.67
C ARG A 93 18.55 -0.79 16.26
N MET A 94 17.57 -0.86 17.16
CA MET A 94 17.11 -2.14 17.73
C MET A 94 16.61 -3.11 16.65
N ILE A 95 15.86 -2.63 15.64
CA ILE A 95 15.49 -3.46 14.47
C ILE A 95 16.76 -3.97 13.76
N GLN A 96 17.72 -3.09 13.44
CA GLN A 96 18.98 -3.50 12.77
C GLN A 96 19.82 -4.50 13.59
N GLU A 97 19.82 -4.38 14.92
CA GLU A 97 20.60 -5.21 15.83
C GLU A 97 19.95 -6.59 16.08
N ASN A 98 18.62 -6.66 16.21
CA ASN A 98 17.92 -7.84 16.71
C ASN A 98 17.22 -8.69 15.64
N ILE A 99 16.77 -8.09 14.52
CA ILE A 99 15.86 -8.77 13.58
C ILE A 99 16.52 -9.91 12.78
N GLY A 100 17.84 -10.01 12.78
CA GLY A 100 18.59 -11.15 12.22
C GLY A 100 18.55 -11.30 10.69
N VAL A 101 17.98 -10.32 9.97
CA VAL A 101 17.91 -10.26 8.50
C VAL A 101 18.28 -8.86 8.01
N PRO A 102 18.73 -8.70 6.74
CA PRO A 102 19.03 -7.38 6.16
C PRO A 102 17.86 -6.39 6.28
N VAL A 103 18.13 -5.20 6.82
CA VAL A 103 17.14 -4.13 7.00
C VAL A 103 17.38 -3.01 6.00
N MET A 104 16.38 -2.75 5.15
CA MET A 104 16.42 -1.71 4.14
C MET A 104 15.50 -0.54 4.51
N LEU A 105 16.12 0.58 4.88
CA LEU A 105 15.42 1.84 5.13
C LEU A 105 15.21 2.59 3.81
N VAL A 106 13.96 2.68 3.35
CA VAL A 106 13.59 3.47 2.17
C VAL A 106 13.23 4.90 2.59
N THR A 107 13.80 5.86 1.87
CA THR A 107 13.67 7.30 2.04
C THR A 107 13.60 7.97 0.67
N GLU A 108 13.41 9.29 0.60
CA GLU A 108 13.39 10.04 -0.66
C GLU A 108 14.67 9.85 -1.51
N THR A 109 15.83 9.57 -0.89
CA THR A 109 17.11 9.48 -1.62
C THR A 109 17.31 8.16 -2.37
N ASN A 110 16.76 7.06 -1.85
CA ASN A 110 16.93 5.71 -2.43
C ASN A 110 15.63 5.11 -2.99
N LEU A 111 14.46 5.72 -2.75
CA LEU A 111 13.21 5.36 -3.42
C LEU A 111 13.33 5.31 -4.96
N PRO A 112 14.08 6.19 -5.66
CA PRO A 112 14.27 6.09 -7.11
C PRO A 112 14.86 4.76 -7.58
N LEU A 113 15.64 4.05 -6.73
CA LEU A 113 16.16 2.72 -7.04
C LEU A 113 15.05 1.66 -7.12
N CYS A 114 13.94 1.87 -6.39
CA CYS A 114 12.80 0.95 -6.30
C CYS A 114 11.65 1.30 -7.28
N ASN A 115 11.76 2.41 -8.03
CA ASN A 115 10.72 2.92 -8.93
C ASN A 115 10.66 2.14 -10.26
N LEU A 116 9.68 1.26 -10.46
CA LEU A 116 9.63 0.31 -11.57
C LEU A 116 9.21 1.00 -12.88
N SER A 117 9.72 0.53 -14.02
CA SER A 117 9.44 1.17 -15.32
C SER A 117 8.04 0.86 -15.86
N HIS A 118 7.57 -0.36 -15.62
CA HIS A 118 6.25 -0.86 -15.99
C HIS A 118 5.15 -0.45 -14.99
N PHE A 119 5.53 -0.15 -13.75
CA PHE A 119 4.63 0.36 -12.72
C PHE A 119 5.34 1.45 -11.89
N PRO A 120 5.42 2.69 -12.41
CA PRO A 120 6.11 3.75 -11.70
C PRO A 120 5.39 4.15 -10.42
N ILE A 121 6.16 4.65 -9.45
CA ILE A 121 5.67 5.29 -8.23
C ILE A 121 4.64 6.35 -8.61
N HIS A 122 3.46 6.27 -7.98
CA HIS A 122 2.29 7.04 -8.38
C HIS A 122 2.56 8.55 -8.44
N SER A 123 2.04 9.24 -9.45
CA SER A 123 2.24 10.69 -9.63
C SER A 123 1.66 11.55 -8.51
N ALA A 124 0.76 11.00 -7.69
CA ALA A 124 0.26 11.61 -6.47
C ALA A 124 1.26 11.55 -5.27
N PHE A 125 2.26 10.67 -5.32
CA PHE A 125 3.19 10.40 -4.21
C PHE A 125 3.87 11.64 -3.62
N PRO A 126 4.32 12.66 -4.40
CA PRO A 126 4.94 13.86 -3.84
C PRO A 126 4.04 14.67 -2.90
N TYR A 127 2.72 14.59 -3.08
CA TYR A 127 1.71 15.33 -2.31
C TYR A 127 1.25 14.59 -1.04
N LEU A 128 1.63 13.32 -0.88
CA LEU A 128 1.24 12.49 0.25
C LEU A 128 2.01 12.87 1.53
N SER A 129 1.34 12.71 2.66
CA SER A 129 1.99 12.70 3.97
C SER A 129 3.03 11.57 4.03
N GLY A 130 4.06 11.67 4.87
CA GLY A 130 5.04 10.60 5.07
C GLY A 130 4.41 9.30 5.59
N LEU A 131 3.26 9.40 6.26
CA LEU A 131 2.48 8.26 6.74
C LEU A 131 1.71 7.60 5.57
N HIS A 132 1.07 8.39 4.69
CA HIS A 132 0.44 7.85 3.47
C HIS A 132 1.44 7.42 2.39
N LYS A 133 2.66 7.99 2.36
CA LYS A 133 3.80 7.47 1.60
C LYS A 133 4.16 6.07 2.09
N SER A 134 4.28 5.87 3.41
CA SER A 134 4.50 4.55 4.00
C SER A 134 3.39 3.56 3.62
N ASP A 135 2.12 3.94 3.78
CA ASP A 135 0.96 3.12 3.39
C ASP A 135 1.00 2.67 1.92
N TYR A 136 1.22 3.62 1.00
CA TYR A 136 1.35 3.34 -0.41
C TYR A 136 2.50 2.36 -0.67
N LEU A 137 3.68 2.62 -0.10
CA LEU A 137 4.85 1.79 -0.30
C LEU A 137 4.71 0.40 0.31
N ARG A 138 3.92 0.21 1.38
CA ARG A 138 3.62 -1.14 1.90
C ARG A 138 2.92 -1.97 0.82
N SER A 139 1.87 -1.43 0.18
CA SER A 139 1.17 -2.14 -0.90
C SER A 139 2.08 -2.40 -2.12
N TYR A 140 2.87 -1.41 -2.52
CA TYR A 140 3.79 -1.49 -3.67
C TYR A 140 4.92 -2.51 -3.42
N PHE A 141 5.63 -2.37 -2.30
CA PHE A 141 6.77 -3.24 -1.99
C PHE A 141 6.34 -4.67 -1.74
N MET A 142 5.25 -4.89 -0.99
CA MET A 142 4.73 -6.25 -0.75
C MET A 142 4.19 -6.90 -2.02
N HIS A 143 3.76 -6.13 -3.01
CA HIS A 143 3.40 -6.68 -4.32
C HIS A 143 4.61 -7.04 -5.18
N PHE A 144 5.52 -6.09 -5.43
CA PHE A 144 6.60 -6.28 -6.40
C PHE A 144 7.85 -6.98 -5.83
N PHE A 145 8.25 -6.65 -4.61
CA PHE A 145 9.47 -7.20 -3.99
C PHE A 145 9.14 -8.32 -3.00
N GLY A 146 8.12 -8.14 -2.17
CA GLY A 146 7.81 -9.01 -1.03
C GLY A 146 8.87 -8.88 0.07
N GLY A 147 8.98 -9.92 0.90
CA GLY A 147 9.86 -9.93 2.06
C GLY A 147 9.15 -9.43 3.32
N GLY A 148 9.93 -9.03 4.32
CA GLY A 148 9.44 -8.47 5.57
C GLY A 148 9.09 -6.99 5.47
N TYR A 149 8.15 -6.53 6.28
CA TYR A 149 7.87 -5.12 6.55
C TYR A 149 7.75 -4.90 8.06
N HIS A 150 8.31 -3.79 8.54
CA HIS A 150 8.29 -3.42 9.95
C HIS A 150 8.11 -1.90 10.11
N ASP A 151 7.16 -1.45 10.93
CA ASP A 151 7.13 -0.05 11.39
C ASP A 151 8.35 0.26 12.25
N ILE A 152 8.83 1.50 12.27
CA ILE A 152 9.99 1.84 13.11
C ILE A 152 9.59 1.88 14.59
N LYS A 153 9.66 0.71 15.24
CA LYS A 153 9.25 0.34 16.61
C LYS A 153 10.35 -0.56 17.23
N PRO A 154 10.46 -0.65 18.58
CA PRO A 154 11.52 -1.43 19.21
C PRO A 154 11.31 -2.95 19.03
N GLU A 155 12.12 -3.59 18.19
CA GLU A 155 12.14 -5.06 18.04
C GLU A 155 13.26 -5.68 18.88
N THR A 156 12.96 -6.77 19.56
CA THR A 156 13.87 -7.58 20.40
C THR A 156 13.99 -9.03 19.92
N HIS A 157 13.21 -9.44 18.91
CA HIS A 157 13.17 -10.80 18.37
C HIS A 157 13.80 -10.91 16.97
N SER A 158 14.48 -12.02 16.72
CA SER A 158 14.99 -12.35 15.39
C SER A 158 13.91 -12.93 14.47
N TRP A 159 13.87 -12.43 13.24
CA TRP A 159 13.03 -12.92 12.15
C TRP A 159 13.78 -13.89 11.22
N ALA A 160 15.07 -14.20 11.47
CA ALA A 160 15.89 -15.02 10.58
C ALA A 160 15.22 -16.34 10.16
N ASP A 161 14.79 -17.15 11.14
CA ASP A 161 14.11 -18.44 10.89
C ASP A 161 12.62 -18.28 10.53
N LYS A 162 12.07 -17.07 10.62
CA LYS A 162 10.63 -16.79 10.39
C LYS A 162 10.28 -16.76 8.90
N PHE A 163 11.25 -16.51 8.03
CA PHE A 163 11.08 -16.65 6.59
C PHE A 163 10.86 -18.11 6.15
N ASN A 164 11.27 -19.11 6.96
CA ASN A 164 11.07 -20.53 6.65
C ASN A 164 9.57 -20.91 6.52
N GLU A 165 8.67 -20.11 7.11
CA GLU A 165 7.21 -20.28 6.96
C GLU A 165 6.74 -20.09 5.51
N LEU A 166 7.53 -19.40 4.67
CA LEU A 166 7.25 -19.17 3.25
C LEU A 166 7.74 -20.34 2.37
N HIS A 167 8.32 -21.41 2.93
CA HIS A 167 8.48 -22.68 2.21
C HIS A 167 7.12 -23.33 1.92
N ASP A 168 6.08 -23.07 2.75
CA ASP A 168 4.71 -23.38 2.34
C ASP A 168 4.23 -22.34 1.31
N SER A 169 4.10 -22.79 0.06
CA SER A 169 3.56 -21.98 -1.05
C SER A 169 2.13 -21.45 -0.79
N ASN A 170 1.37 -22.09 0.10
CA ASN A 170 0.06 -21.65 0.52
C ASN A 170 0.10 -20.48 1.51
N VAL A 171 1.22 -20.22 2.20
CA VAL A 171 1.40 -19.01 3.04
C VAL A 171 1.75 -17.82 2.15
N TRP A 172 0.94 -16.76 2.26
CA TRP A 172 1.10 -15.48 1.54
C TRP A 172 1.45 -14.33 2.48
N LEU A 173 0.94 -14.37 3.71
CA LEU A 173 1.21 -13.41 4.79
C LEU A 173 1.51 -14.18 6.07
N TYR A 174 2.65 -13.90 6.70
CA TYR A 174 3.01 -14.39 8.03
C TYR A 174 3.30 -13.20 8.94
N GLY A 175 2.64 -13.08 10.09
CA GLY A 175 2.83 -11.88 10.93
C GLY A 175 2.39 -11.99 12.38
N VAL A 176 2.40 -10.84 13.06
CA VAL A 176 1.95 -10.69 14.45
C VAL A 176 0.42 -10.68 14.48
N ALA A 177 -0.20 -11.40 15.41
CA ALA A 177 -1.67 -11.45 15.53
C ALA A 177 -2.27 -10.09 15.94
N GLU A 178 -3.36 -9.70 15.28
CA GLU A 178 -4.02 -8.42 15.52
C GLU A 178 -4.82 -8.39 16.85
N THR A 179 -4.87 -7.20 17.43
CA THR A 179 -5.51 -6.86 18.69
C THR A 179 -6.85 -6.17 18.48
N LYS A 180 -7.75 -6.27 19.46
CA LYS A 180 -9.09 -5.68 19.35
C LYS A 180 -8.98 -4.15 19.22
N GLY A 181 -9.51 -3.62 18.12
CA GLY A 181 -9.46 -2.19 17.78
C GLY A 181 -8.28 -1.75 16.90
N GLY A 182 -7.34 -2.64 16.53
CA GLY A 182 -6.30 -2.34 15.54
C GLY A 182 -6.80 -2.37 14.09
N VAL A 183 -7.86 -3.13 13.83
CA VAL A 183 -8.47 -3.27 12.50
C VAL A 183 -9.12 -1.97 12.05
N ALA A 184 -8.56 -1.35 11.00
CA ALA A 184 -9.25 -0.37 10.17
C ALA A 184 -9.99 -1.07 9.02
N CYS A 185 -11.12 -0.51 8.59
CA CYS A 185 -11.97 -1.08 7.54
C CYS A 185 -12.77 0.03 6.83
N ASP A 186 -12.91 -0.07 5.51
CA ASP A 186 -13.89 0.69 4.73
C ASP A 186 -15.06 -0.21 4.34
N GLU A 187 -16.31 0.20 4.61
CA GLU A 187 -17.49 -0.65 4.42
C GLU A 187 -17.75 -0.94 2.94
N GLY A 188 -17.54 0.05 2.06
CA GLY A 188 -17.73 -0.11 0.62
C GLY A 188 -16.77 -1.15 0.02
N PHE A 189 -15.49 -1.04 0.37
CA PHE A 189 -14.45 -1.99 -0.02
C PHE A 189 -14.66 -3.36 0.64
N CYS A 190 -14.99 -3.42 1.93
CA CYS A 190 -15.29 -4.66 2.65
C CYS A 190 -16.44 -5.43 1.97
N VAL A 191 -17.57 -4.76 1.72
CA VAL A 191 -18.72 -5.35 1.04
C VAL A 191 -18.34 -5.80 -0.37
N LYS A 192 -17.68 -4.94 -1.16
CA LYS A 192 -17.24 -5.29 -2.52
C LYS A 192 -16.37 -6.55 -2.55
N GLU A 193 -15.40 -6.66 -1.65
CA GLU A 193 -14.40 -7.72 -1.69
C GLU A 193 -14.85 -9.03 -1.02
N LEU A 194 -15.68 -8.97 0.02
CA LEU A 194 -16.10 -10.11 0.83
C LEU A 194 -17.48 -10.67 0.49
N CYS A 195 -18.45 -9.85 0.05
CA CYS A 195 -19.85 -10.31 -0.08
C CYS A 195 -20.15 -11.30 -1.21
N THR A 196 -19.13 -11.69 -1.98
CA THR A 196 -19.20 -12.80 -2.93
C THR A 196 -18.78 -14.14 -2.32
N THR A 197 -18.14 -14.13 -1.13
CA THR A 197 -17.54 -15.31 -0.48
C THR A 197 -17.93 -15.49 0.99
N THR A 198 -18.53 -14.49 1.65
CA THR A 198 -19.00 -14.55 3.05
C THR A 198 -20.51 -14.76 3.16
N PRO A 199 -21.05 -15.13 4.34
CA PRO A 199 -22.49 -15.22 4.55
C PRO A 199 -23.19 -13.89 4.31
N ALA A 200 -24.37 -13.92 3.66
CA ALA A 200 -25.12 -12.70 3.30
C ALA A 200 -25.46 -11.77 4.49
N SER A 201 -25.41 -12.27 5.73
CA SER A 201 -25.53 -11.45 6.94
C SER A 201 -24.42 -10.41 7.10
N TRP A 202 -23.23 -10.64 6.55
CA TRP A 202 -22.14 -9.65 6.52
C TRP A 202 -22.44 -8.45 5.61
N CYS A 203 -23.39 -8.60 4.70
CA CYS A 203 -23.59 -7.73 3.54
C CYS A 203 -24.77 -6.76 3.69
N SER A 204 -25.36 -6.73 4.87
CA SER A 204 -26.21 -5.62 5.30
C SER A 204 -25.35 -4.42 5.68
N GLN A 205 -25.91 -3.22 5.51
CA GLN A 205 -25.21 -1.96 5.75
C GLN A 205 -24.59 -1.88 7.15
N ASN A 206 -23.30 -1.50 7.20
CA ASN A 206 -22.47 -1.36 8.40
C ASN A 206 -22.17 -2.68 9.13
N ASN A 207 -22.46 -3.85 8.55
CA ASN A 207 -22.19 -5.13 9.20
C ASN A 207 -20.88 -5.77 8.76
N CYS A 208 -20.32 -5.42 7.58
CA CYS A 208 -19.08 -6.03 7.09
C CYS A 208 -17.89 -5.63 7.97
N CYS A 209 -17.67 -4.32 8.12
CA CYS A 209 -16.63 -3.80 9.00
C CYS A 209 -16.91 -4.08 10.47
N ARG A 210 -18.18 -4.10 10.90
CA ARG A 210 -18.52 -4.45 12.29
C ARG A 210 -18.07 -5.87 12.62
N THR A 211 -18.39 -6.86 11.80
CA THR A 211 -17.98 -8.24 12.04
C THR A 211 -16.46 -8.39 11.94
N LEU A 212 -15.83 -7.79 10.92
CA LEU A 212 -14.37 -7.81 10.75
C LEU A 212 -13.62 -7.23 11.97
N THR A 213 -14.10 -6.10 12.51
CA THR A 213 -13.43 -5.38 13.62
C THR A 213 -13.71 -5.95 15.01
N ASN A 214 -14.88 -6.57 15.24
CA ASN A 214 -15.29 -7.03 16.57
C ASN A 214 -15.15 -8.52 16.79
N ASP A 215 -15.48 -9.32 15.78
CA ASP A 215 -15.68 -10.77 15.91
C ASP A 215 -14.52 -11.54 15.26
N GLU A 216 -13.87 -10.95 14.26
CA GLU A 216 -12.94 -11.63 13.37
C GLU A 216 -11.50 -11.07 13.40
N TYR A 217 -11.27 -9.96 14.11
CA TYR A 217 -9.96 -9.30 14.22
C TYR A 217 -8.84 -10.26 14.63
N ALA A 218 -9.13 -11.19 15.55
CA ALA A 218 -8.14 -12.11 16.11
C ALA A 218 -7.60 -13.13 15.09
N LYS A 219 -8.22 -13.26 13.91
CA LYS A 219 -7.74 -14.09 12.80
C LYS A 219 -6.81 -13.34 11.84
N LEU A 220 -6.62 -12.04 12.05
CA LEU A 220 -5.85 -11.16 11.17
C LEU A 220 -4.45 -10.88 11.75
N VAL A 221 -3.55 -10.44 10.89
CA VAL A 221 -2.22 -9.91 11.20
C VAL A 221 -2.29 -8.40 11.35
N VAL A 222 -1.54 -7.84 12.31
CA VAL A 222 -1.45 -6.40 12.60
C VAL A 222 -1.10 -5.56 11.38
N ASN A 223 -1.35 -4.25 11.47
CA ASN A 223 -1.11 -3.30 10.40
C ASN A 223 0.34 -2.70 10.33
N CYS A 224 1.29 -3.25 11.10
CA CYS A 224 2.69 -2.77 11.18
C CYS A 224 3.83 -3.80 10.97
N GLU A 225 3.62 -5.11 11.12
CA GLU A 225 4.71 -6.12 11.23
C GLU A 225 4.35 -7.48 10.59
N TRP A 226 5.03 -7.85 9.49
CA TRP A 226 4.82 -9.12 8.76
C TRP A 226 5.91 -9.47 7.74
N ILE A 227 5.84 -10.70 7.22
CA ILE A 227 6.53 -11.19 6.02
C ILE A 227 5.47 -11.54 4.95
N MET A 228 5.65 -11.09 3.71
CA MET A 228 4.73 -11.38 2.59
C MET A 228 5.42 -11.99 1.37
N ARG A 229 4.68 -12.87 0.71
CA ARG A 229 4.97 -13.37 -0.64
C ARG A 229 4.59 -12.30 -1.69
N PRO A 230 5.52 -11.92 -2.61
CA PRO A 230 5.20 -11.00 -3.69
C PRO A 230 4.23 -11.63 -4.69
N ARG A 231 3.58 -10.78 -5.51
CA ARG A 231 2.75 -11.20 -6.66
C ARG A 231 1.66 -12.23 -6.30
N THR A 232 1.05 -12.07 -5.13
CA THR A 232 -0.14 -12.83 -4.74
C THR A 232 -1.39 -12.08 -5.19
N GLU A 233 -2.51 -12.78 -5.33
CA GLU A 233 -3.80 -12.15 -5.66
C GLU A 233 -4.20 -11.12 -4.59
N MET A 234 -3.86 -11.39 -3.33
CA MET A 234 -4.04 -10.44 -2.23
C MET A 234 -3.27 -9.13 -2.46
N THR A 235 -1.98 -9.20 -2.80
CA THR A 235 -1.19 -7.98 -3.01
C THR A 235 -1.55 -7.26 -4.30
N ARG A 236 -1.97 -7.99 -5.35
CA ARG A 236 -2.48 -7.40 -6.61
C ARG A 236 -3.72 -6.54 -6.37
N ILE A 237 -4.75 -7.10 -5.74
CA ILE A 237 -5.98 -6.35 -5.43
C ILE A 237 -5.68 -5.16 -4.50
N TRP A 238 -4.74 -5.32 -3.56
CA TRP A 238 -4.34 -4.22 -2.67
C TRP A 238 -3.69 -3.05 -3.43
N ILE A 239 -2.64 -3.28 -4.23
CA ILE A 239 -1.96 -2.19 -4.96
C ILE A 239 -2.89 -1.54 -5.99
N GLU A 240 -3.77 -2.29 -6.66
CA GLU A 240 -4.78 -1.76 -7.57
C GLU A 240 -5.79 -0.86 -6.85
N ALA A 241 -6.30 -1.29 -5.69
CA ALA A 241 -7.22 -0.49 -4.89
C ALA A 241 -6.56 0.80 -4.38
N VAL A 242 -5.29 0.73 -3.96
CA VAL A 242 -4.51 1.92 -3.56
C VAL A 242 -4.27 2.86 -4.74
N LYS A 243 -3.91 2.32 -5.91
CA LYS A 243 -3.72 3.12 -7.13
C LYS A 243 -5.02 3.83 -7.52
N ASN A 244 -6.16 3.11 -7.54
CA ASN A 244 -7.45 3.68 -7.91
C ASN A 244 -7.91 4.80 -6.95
N ASP A 245 -7.61 4.70 -5.66
CA ASP A 245 -7.84 5.79 -4.69
C ASP A 245 -6.98 7.01 -5.03
N LEU A 246 -5.69 6.80 -5.34
CA LEU A 246 -4.78 7.89 -5.68
C LEU A 246 -5.09 8.53 -7.05
N ASP A 247 -5.54 7.77 -8.04
CA ASP A 247 -6.04 8.29 -9.33
C ASP A 247 -7.26 9.19 -9.11
N GLN A 248 -8.20 8.79 -8.24
CA GLN A 248 -9.39 9.58 -7.93
C GLN A 248 -9.09 10.85 -7.12
N GLN A 249 -8.04 10.82 -6.29
CA GLN A 249 -7.72 11.92 -5.37
C GLN A 249 -6.57 12.81 -5.83
N ILE A 250 -5.93 12.54 -6.98
CA ILE A 250 -4.71 13.25 -7.40
C ILE A 250 -4.89 14.77 -7.51
N ASP A 251 -6.02 15.25 -8.01
CA ASP A 251 -6.24 16.69 -8.17
C ASP A 251 -6.60 17.37 -6.84
N ASN A 252 -7.30 16.67 -5.95
CA ASN A 252 -7.51 17.12 -4.57
C ASN A 252 -6.19 17.15 -3.79
N LEU A 253 -5.30 16.17 -4.00
CA LEU A 253 -3.97 16.11 -3.38
C LEU A 253 -3.03 17.21 -3.90
N LYS A 254 -3.15 17.62 -5.17
CA LYS A 254 -2.44 18.80 -5.70
C LYS A 254 -2.93 20.11 -5.08
N ALA A 255 -4.25 20.24 -4.86
CA ALA A 255 -4.86 21.42 -4.26
C ALA A 255 -4.65 21.50 -2.74
N HIS A 256 -4.67 20.35 -2.07
CA HIS A 256 -4.56 20.18 -0.62
C HIS A 256 -3.51 19.11 -0.28
N PRO A 257 -2.22 19.38 -0.57
CA PRO A 257 -1.13 18.47 -0.24
C PRO A 257 -0.91 18.40 1.27
N ALA A 258 -0.23 17.34 1.73
CA ALA A 258 0.10 17.19 3.14
C ALA A 258 0.93 18.39 3.65
N PRO A 259 0.44 19.14 4.66
CA PRO A 259 1.11 20.36 5.14
C PRO A 259 2.45 20.07 5.85
N PHE A 260 2.66 18.85 6.36
CA PHE A 260 3.91 18.41 6.96
C PHE A 260 4.06 16.88 6.87
N PRO A 261 5.29 16.32 6.97
CA PRO A 261 5.54 14.89 6.72
C PRO A 261 4.82 13.93 7.68
N ARG A 262 4.49 14.35 8.90
CA ARG A 262 3.82 13.53 9.91
C ARG A 262 2.45 14.10 10.25
N CYS A 263 1.63 14.22 9.22
CA CYS A 263 0.17 14.36 9.27
C CYS A 263 -0.43 13.09 8.60
N CYS A 264 -1.72 12.91 8.36
CA CYS A 264 -2.87 13.78 8.53
C CYS A 264 -4.00 12.92 9.09
N GLN A 265 -4.03 12.75 10.42
CA GLN A 265 -4.98 11.83 11.06
C GLN A 265 -6.40 12.42 11.12
N HIS A 266 -6.53 13.74 10.96
CA HIS A 266 -7.76 14.50 11.20
C HIS A 266 -8.20 15.36 10.00
N GLY A 267 -7.64 15.14 8.80
CA GLY A 267 -7.97 15.91 7.60
C GLY A 267 -7.35 17.31 7.57
N GLU A 268 -6.19 17.47 8.22
CA GLU A 268 -5.46 18.71 8.38
C GLU A 268 -5.26 19.43 7.03
N ASN A 269 -5.57 20.74 6.97
CA ASN A 269 -5.48 21.54 5.75
C ASN A 269 -6.34 21.03 4.56
N ASN A 270 -7.51 20.44 4.84
CA ASN A 270 -8.40 19.80 3.86
C ASN A 270 -7.74 18.64 3.10
N TYR A 271 -6.74 18.00 3.70
CA TYR A 271 -6.04 16.88 3.09
C TYR A 271 -7.03 15.72 2.81
N PRO A 272 -7.11 15.21 1.56
CA PRO A 272 -8.28 14.48 1.09
C PRO A 272 -8.31 12.99 1.41
N LEU A 273 -7.22 12.42 1.97
CA LEU A 273 -7.16 10.99 2.31
C LEU A 273 -7.43 10.77 3.80
N ALA A 274 -8.32 9.83 4.10
CA ALA A 274 -8.56 9.39 5.47
C ALA A 274 -7.34 8.61 6.01
N TRP A 275 -7.17 8.64 7.34
CA TRP A 275 -6.01 8.08 8.05
C TRP A 275 -5.53 6.73 7.52
N ALA A 276 -6.38 5.70 7.55
CA ALA A 276 -6.02 4.32 7.18
C ALA A 276 -6.40 3.94 5.74
N GLN A 277 -6.67 4.92 4.86
CA GLN A 277 -7.29 4.69 3.56
C GLN A 277 -6.45 3.86 2.58
N LEU A 278 -5.14 4.11 2.53
CA LEU A 278 -4.24 3.41 1.59
C LEU A 278 -3.73 2.07 2.16
N GLN A 279 -3.78 1.87 3.47
CA GLN A 279 -3.34 0.63 4.12
C GLN A 279 -4.52 -0.10 4.78
N GLY A 280 -4.80 0.19 6.06
CA GLY A 280 -5.61 -0.69 6.92
C GLY A 280 -7.01 -0.97 6.39
N GLN A 281 -7.68 0.03 5.81
CA GLN A 281 -9.02 -0.11 5.24
C GLN A 281 -9.11 -1.11 4.07
N LYS A 282 -7.98 -1.38 3.39
CA LYS A 282 -7.86 -2.35 2.30
C LYS A 282 -7.21 -3.66 2.77
N PHE A 283 -6.16 -3.54 3.59
CA PHE A 283 -5.35 -4.65 4.07
C PHE A 283 -6.16 -5.67 4.88
N HIS A 284 -6.92 -5.25 5.90
CA HIS A 284 -7.63 -6.19 6.77
C HIS A 284 -8.80 -6.94 6.07
N PRO A 285 -9.65 -6.29 5.24
CA PRO A 285 -10.65 -7.03 4.47
C PRO A 285 -10.01 -8.05 3.50
N LEU A 286 -8.88 -7.70 2.86
CA LEU A 286 -8.18 -8.63 1.97
C LEU A 286 -7.54 -9.80 2.71
N GLN A 287 -7.01 -9.60 3.92
CA GLN A 287 -6.57 -10.72 4.76
C GLN A 287 -7.72 -11.72 5.01
N TYR A 288 -8.90 -11.23 5.39
CA TYR A 288 -10.05 -12.10 5.62
C TYR A 288 -10.52 -12.81 4.34
N LYS A 289 -10.52 -12.12 3.20
CA LYS A 289 -10.82 -12.70 1.88
C LYS A 289 -9.92 -13.89 1.55
N PHE A 290 -8.65 -13.80 1.94
CA PHE A 290 -7.63 -14.80 1.68
C PHE A 290 -7.20 -15.57 2.94
N LEU A 291 -8.08 -15.69 3.96
CA LEU A 291 -7.71 -16.17 5.30
C LEU A 291 -6.94 -17.51 5.32
N LYS A 292 -7.24 -18.42 4.39
CA LYS A 292 -6.52 -19.70 4.21
C LYS A 292 -5.03 -19.57 3.83
N HIS A 293 -4.58 -18.37 3.47
CA HIS A 293 -3.21 -18.01 3.10
C HIS A 293 -2.52 -17.12 4.15
N ILE A 294 -3.22 -16.80 5.24
CA ILE A 294 -2.72 -15.96 6.33
C ILE A 294 -2.29 -16.86 7.48
N LYS A 295 -1.11 -16.62 8.03
CA LYS A 295 -0.58 -17.33 9.20
C LYS A 295 -0.10 -16.31 10.23
N GLN A 296 -0.37 -16.60 11.51
CA GLN A 296 0.13 -15.82 12.63
C GLN A 296 1.28 -16.58 13.32
N GLY A 297 2.23 -15.85 13.90
CA GLY A 297 3.30 -16.45 14.69
C GLY A 297 4.59 -15.63 14.85
N LEU A 298 4.67 -14.43 14.25
CA LEU A 298 5.62 -13.45 14.74
C LEU A 298 5.21 -13.00 16.14
N LEU A 299 6.20 -12.71 16.98
CA LEU A 299 5.98 -12.13 18.29
C LEU A 299 5.79 -10.62 18.13
N PRO A 300 4.86 -9.99 18.87
CA PRO A 300 4.72 -8.53 18.84
C PRO A 300 5.98 -7.88 19.41
N TRP A 301 6.37 -6.74 18.83
CA TRP A 301 7.30 -5.81 19.45
C TRP A 301 6.97 -5.53 20.93
N GLU A 302 7.99 -5.34 21.77
CA GLU A 302 7.76 -5.16 23.20
C GLU A 302 7.02 -3.85 23.50
N LYS A 303 5.88 -3.95 24.17
CA LYS A 303 5.11 -2.82 24.73
C LYS A 303 5.78 -2.24 26.00
N GLY A 304 7.09 -2.03 25.95
CA GLY A 304 7.91 -1.39 26.99
C GLY A 304 8.28 0.06 26.68
N GLY A 305 8.41 0.40 25.39
CA GLY A 305 8.32 1.79 24.95
C GLY A 305 6.85 2.18 24.84
N GLU A 306 6.43 3.28 25.48
CA GLU A 306 5.07 3.81 25.28
C GLU A 306 4.78 3.97 23.77
N TYR A 307 3.50 3.96 23.41
CA TYR A 307 3.08 4.49 22.12
C TYR A 307 3.19 6.03 22.18
N PHE A 308 4.44 6.52 22.25
CA PHE A 308 4.77 7.92 22.42
C PHE A 308 4.16 8.70 21.26
N GLY A 309 3.05 9.39 21.55
CA GLY A 309 2.40 10.31 20.64
C GLY A 309 3.36 11.41 20.17
N GLU A 310 2.98 12.13 19.13
CA GLU A 310 3.87 12.95 18.30
C GLU A 310 4.36 14.27 18.95
N ASN A 311 4.38 14.31 20.27
CA ASN A 311 4.61 15.48 21.10
C ASN A 311 6.02 16.11 20.94
N GLU A 312 7.00 15.38 20.39
CA GLU A 312 8.32 15.94 20.04
C GLU A 312 8.29 16.89 18.82
N TYR A 313 7.25 16.84 17.97
CA TYR A 313 7.15 17.73 16.79
C TYR A 313 6.10 18.84 16.91
N VAL A 314 5.09 18.70 17.79
CA VAL A 314 4.07 19.74 17.99
C VAL A 314 4.65 20.97 18.72
N ALA A 315 5.65 20.78 19.57
CA ALA A 315 6.24 21.83 20.40
C ALA A 315 6.92 22.98 19.63
N GLU A 316 7.40 22.76 18.39
CA GLU A 316 8.06 23.81 17.59
C GLU A 316 7.07 24.78 16.91
N ASN A 317 5.79 24.41 16.73
CA ASN A 317 4.84 25.20 15.93
C ASN A 317 3.96 26.15 16.75
N VAL A 318 3.89 25.99 18.08
CA VAL A 318 3.10 26.89 18.96
C VAL A 318 3.85 28.20 19.28
N SER A 319 5.17 28.26 19.04
CA SER A 319 6.01 29.43 19.33
C SER A 319 6.11 30.45 18.19
N ARG A 320 5.38 30.27 17.08
CA ARG A 320 5.35 31.19 15.92
C ARG A 320 4.01 31.90 15.71
N SER A 321 3.13 31.88 16.71
CA SER A 321 1.87 32.65 16.71
C SER A 321 1.66 33.38 18.04
N MET A 322 2.60 34.28 18.36
CA MET A 322 2.44 35.42 19.29
C MET A 322 3.17 36.63 18.71
#